data_AF-A0A151EDA4-F1
#
_entry.id   AF-A0A151EDA4-F1
#
_cell.length_a   1.000
_cell.length_b   1.000
_cell.length_c   1.000
_cell.angle_alpha   90.00
_cell.angle_beta   90.00
_cell.angle_gamma   90.00
#
_symmetry.space_group_name_H-M   'P 1'
#
loop_
_entity.id
_entity.type
_entity.pdbx_description
1 polymer ?
#
loop_
_entity_poly.entity_id
_entity_poly.type
_entity_poly.pdbx_seq_one_letter_code
_entity_poly.pdbx_strand_id
1 'polypeptide(L)'
;MANIMKKVVSRHDYNIFRVLDKVTFFHVFSFWIIIILFFGLIFFFLSYAPNHSLKYGGELIIPDAEGFINSLYFSFITATSLGYGDVIPIGISKFLSGLEVIFGLIIYGVLISKLVGVKQEVLLEEVYDISYEDVIDRLRSGLYLFRADVNRILEKIETGTIQEREINDLWILFSTLDTTLINIERLVKPGMSEKYYHKTLDVFRLELFLNSIQLSMNKVIELVRTLKVHKIKWKNDLLLTSIEDDVRVVREVIEYQTKKSSEKKVIDKLDELEKTLNEIEREIGAGVKKKNKKKKHKKS
;
A
#
# COMPACT_ATOMS: atom_id res chain seq x y z
N MET A 1 0.99 27.83 3.85
CA MET A 1 2.12 26.99 3.37
C MET A 1 1.75 26.06 2.21
N ALA A 2 0.53 25.51 2.12
CA ALA A 2 0.11 24.63 1.01
C ALA A 2 0.12 25.29 -0.40
N ASN A 3 -0.01 26.61 -0.51
CA ASN A 3 -0.01 27.34 -1.78
C ASN A 3 1.39 27.63 -2.35
N ILE A 4 2.47 27.43 -1.58
CA ILE A 4 3.85 27.68 -2.03
C ILE A 4 4.43 26.40 -2.68
N MET A 5 4.09 25.21 -2.19
CA MET A 5 4.50 23.93 -2.81
C MET A 5 3.86 23.66 -4.18
N LYS A 6 2.64 24.16 -4.42
CA LYS A 6 1.96 23.98 -5.72
C LYS A 6 2.54 24.81 -6.86
N LYS A 7 3.43 25.77 -6.56
CA LYS A 7 3.91 26.78 -7.53
C LYS A 7 5.37 26.58 -7.95
N VAL A 8 6.04 25.53 -7.48
CA VAL A 8 7.47 25.27 -7.77
C VAL A 8 7.68 24.24 -8.87
N VAL A 9 6.69 23.40 -9.19
CA VAL A 9 6.83 22.38 -10.25
C VAL A 9 6.05 22.86 -11.49
N SER A 10 6.79 23.37 -12.47
CA SER A 10 6.24 23.79 -13.75
C SER A 10 5.83 22.57 -14.59
N ARG A 11 4.95 22.76 -15.58
CA ARG A 11 4.53 21.71 -16.53
C ARG A 11 5.71 21.01 -17.25
N HIS A 12 6.89 21.65 -17.32
CA HIS A 12 8.08 21.09 -17.96
C HIS A 12 8.78 20.05 -17.07
N ASP A 13 8.82 20.29 -15.76
CA ASP A 13 9.43 19.38 -14.78
C ASP A 13 8.73 18.01 -14.81
N TYR A 14 7.39 18.02 -14.93
CA TYR A 14 6.59 16.81 -15.07
C TYR A 14 6.99 15.92 -16.26
N ASN A 15 7.42 16.50 -17.38
CA ASN A 15 7.79 15.72 -18.56
C ASN A 15 9.17 15.07 -18.40
N ILE A 16 10.12 15.77 -17.78
CA ILE A 16 11.47 15.25 -17.53
C ILE A 16 11.40 14.11 -16.52
N PHE A 17 10.69 14.30 -15.39
CA PHE A 17 10.48 13.23 -14.41
C PHE A 17 9.77 12.03 -15.03
N ARG A 18 8.73 12.24 -15.86
CA ARG A 18 8.01 11.13 -16.51
C ARG A 18 8.86 10.35 -17.52
N VAL A 19 9.78 11.01 -18.23
CA VAL A 19 10.72 10.33 -19.12
C VAL A 19 11.74 9.57 -18.30
N LEU A 20 12.31 10.20 -17.26
CA LEU A 20 13.25 9.56 -16.36
C LEU A 20 12.62 8.31 -15.75
N ASP A 21 11.41 8.36 -15.22
CA ASP A 21 10.71 7.23 -14.59
C ASP A 21 10.63 6.00 -15.51
N LYS A 22 10.40 6.18 -16.81
CA LYS A 22 10.27 5.08 -17.77
C LYS A 22 11.58 4.42 -18.16
N VAL A 23 12.71 5.10 -17.99
CA VAL A 23 14.03 4.57 -18.36
C VAL A 23 14.59 3.77 -17.19
N THR A 24 15.05 2.54 -17.43
CA THR A 24 15.64 1.71 -16.36
C THR A 24 17.08 2.12 -16.09
N PHE A 25 17.59 1.79 -14.89
CA PHE A 25 18.98 2.04 -14.51
C PHE A 25 19.98 1.53 -15.57
N PHE A 26 19.78 0.32 -16.10
CA PHE A 26 20.66 -0.28 -17.10
C PHE A 26 20.69 0.50 -18.42
N HIS A 27 19.58 1.12 -18.84
CA HIS A 27 19.57 1.95 -20.04
C HIS A 27 20.38 3.24 -19.84
N VAL A 28 20.21 3.91 -18.70
CA VAL A 28 21.00 5.11 -18.36
C VAL A 28 22.49 4.78 -18.26
N PHE A 29 22.81 3.66 -17.60
CA PHE A 29 24.19 3.20 -17.45
C PHE A 29 24.84 2.88 -18.80
N SER A 30 24.12 2.16 -19.68
CA SER A 30 24.62 1.86 -21.03
C SER A 30 24.82 3.13 -21.86
N PHE A 31 23.90 4.09 -21.76
CA PHE A 31 24.02 5.39 -22.43
C PHE A 31 25.25 6.17 -21.96
N TRP A 32 25.56 6.13 -20.66
CA TRP A 32 26.76 6.74 -20.11
C TRP A 32 28.04 6.13 -20.69
N ILE A 33 28.13 4.80 -20.74
CA ILE A 33 29.27 4.09 -21.36
C ILE A 33 29.41 4.46 -22.85
N ILE A 34 28.30 4.56 -23.60
CA ILE A 34 28.32 4.98 -25.01
C ILE A 34 28.89 6.39 -25.15
N ILE A 35 28.51 7.33 -24.27
CA ILE A 35 29.04 8.70 -24.29
C ILE A 35 30.55 8.69 -24.03
N ILE A 36 31.02 7.93 -23.03
CA ILE A 36 32.45 7.80 -22.74
C ILE A 36 33.20 7.29 -23.98
N LEU A 37 32.72 6.20 -24.58
CA LEU A 37 33.34 5.65 -25.79
C LEU A 37 33.32 6.65 -26.96
N PHE A 38 32.23 7.41 -27.12
CA PHE A 38 32.08 8.43 -28.14
C PHE A 38 33.08 9.59 -27.97
N PHE A 39 33.21 10.14 -26.76
CA PHE A 39 34.19 11.18 -26.47
C PHE A 39 35.62 10.67 -26.60
N GLY A 40 35.90 9.44 -26.15
CA GLY A 40 37.21 8.82 -26.33
C GLY A 40 37.59 8.64 -27.80
N LEU A 41 36.62 8.28 -28.66
CA LEU A 41 36.80 8.30 -30.12
C LEU A 41 37.08 9.70 -30.66
N ILE A 42 36.36 10.72 -30.18
CA ILE A 42 36.62 12.12 -30.58
C ILE A 42 38.05 12.53 -30.22
N PHE A 43 38.50 12.27 -28.99
CA PHE A 43 39.86 12.59 -28.58
C PHE A 43 40.91 11.82 -29.37
N PHE A 44 40.65 10.55 -29.70
CA PHE A 44 41.52 9.77 -30.56
C PHE A 44 41.60 10.39 -31.96
N PHE A 45 40.49 10.79 -32.58
CA PHE A 45 40.53 11.46 -33.88
C PHE A 45 41.20 12.84 -33.83
N LEU A 46 41.14 13.53 -32.70
CA LEU A 46 41.89 14.78 -32.49
C LEU A 46 43.41 14.56 -32.40
N SER A 47 43.89 13.33 -32.19
CA SER A 47 45.33 13.03 -32.24
C SER A 47 45.96 13.24 -33.62
N TYR A 48 45.16 13.19 -34.70
CA TYR A 48 45.60 13.57 -36.06
C TYR A 48 45.83 15.08 -36.23
N ALA A 49 45.38 15.91 -35.28
CA ALA A 49 45.54 17.35 -35.29
C ALA A 49 46.40 17.81 -34.09
N PRO A 50 47.74 17.95 -34.26
CA PRO A 50 48.67 18.17 -33.14
C PRO A 50 48.32 19.35 -32.22
N ASN A 51 47.73 20.43 -32.74
CA ASN A 51 47.35 21.61 -31.96
C ASN A 51 46.09 21.42 -31.09
N HIS A 52 45.38 20.31 -31.27
CA HIS A 52 44.11 20.00 -30.61
C HIS A 52 44.10 18.62 -29.94
N SER A 53 45.23 17.91 -29.94
CA SER A 53 45.39 16.55 -29.40
C SER A 53 45.37 16.52 -27.85
N LEU A 54 45.75 15.38 -27.28
CA LEU A 54 46.04 15.16 -25.88
C LEU A 54 47.56 14.99 -25.69
N LYS A 55 48.05 15.28 -24.49
CA LYS A 55 49.43 15.01 -24.09
C LYS A 55 49.49 13.99 -22.98
N TYR A 56 50.33 12.98 -23.09
CA TYR A 56 50.64 12.03 -22.03
C TYR A 56 52.12 12.14 -21.66
N GLY A 57 52.44 12.34 -20.38
CA GLY A 57 53.83 12.51 -19.94
C GLY A 57 54.57 13.71 -20.56
N GLY A 58 53.84 14.70 -21.10
CA GLY A 58 54.39 15.87 -21.79
C GLY A 58 54.52 15.75 -23.31
N GLU A 59 54.42 14.53 -23.85
CA GLU A 59 54.48 14.25 -25.28
C GLU A 59 53.08 14.16 -25.89
N LEU A 60 52.96 14.42 -27.20
CA LEU A 60 51.68 14.32 -27.91
C LEU A 60 51.30 12.86 -28.11
N ILE A 61 50.03 12.54 -27.86
CA ILE A 61 49.47 11.24 -28.21
C ILE A 61 49.43 11.10 -29.74
N ILE A 62 49.93 9.96 -30.23
CA ILE A 62 50.02 9.59 -31.64
C ILE A 62 48.81 8.70 -32.01
N PRO A 63 48.27 8.75 -33.25
CA PRO A 63 47.12 7.93 -33.67
C PRO A 63 47.47 6.45 -33.90
N ASP A 64 47.92 5.75 -32.86
CA ASP A 64 48.17 4.32 -32.85
C ASP A 64 47.27 3.59 -31.82
N ALA A 65 47.48 2.29 -31.64
CA ALA A 65 46.69 1.49 -30.70
C ALA A 65 46.82 1.98 -29.26
N GLU A 66 48.01 2.45 -28.85
CA GLU A 66 48.26 2.98 -27.52
C GLU A 66 47.56 4.33 -27.34
N GLY A 67 47.63 5.21 -28.34
CA GLY A 67 46.94 6.49 -28.33
C GLY A 67 45.41 6.37 -28.31
N PHE A 68 44.86 5.33 -28.94
CA PHE A 68 43.44 4.99 -28.82
C PHE A 68 43.07 4.61 -27.39
N ILE A 69 43.85 3.73 -26.76
CA ILE A 69 43.63 3.31 -25.37
C ILE A 69 43.77 4.51 -24.42
N ASN A 70 44.79 5.35 -24.61
CA ASN A 70 45.02 6.54 -23.79
C ASN A 70 43.91 7.59 -23.96
N SER A 71 43.32 7.70 -25.16
CA SER A 71 42.18 8.59 -25.42
C SER A 71 40.89 8.09 -24.76
N LEU A 72 40.63 6.78 -24.79
CA LEU A 72 39.54 6.15 -24.05
C LEU A 72 39.72 6.28 -22.54
N TYR A 73 40.94 6.06 -22.05
CA TYR A 73 41.31 6.27 -20.65
C TYR A 73 41.04 7.70 -20.22
N PHE A 74 41.51 8.69 -21.00
CA PHE A 74 41.26 10.10 -20.72
C PHE A 74 39.78 10.44 -20.64
N SER A 75 38.98 9.96 -21.58
CA SER A 75 37.52 10.11 -21.56
C SER A 75 36.90 9.50 -20.30
N PHE A 76 37.29 8.28 -19.93
CA PHE A 76 36.76 7.60 -18.73
C PHE A 76 37.07 8.37 -17.44
N ILE A 77 38.32 8.80 -17.25
CA ILE A 77 38.72 9.56 -16.05
C ILE A 77 38.11 10.98 -16.04
N THR A 78 37.78 11.54 -17.21
CA THR A 78 37.14 12.85 -17.35
C THR A 78 35.65 12.75 -17.03
N ALA A 79 34.93 11.81 -17.63
CA ALA A 79 33.49 11.58 -17.39
C ALA A 79 33.17 11.15 -15.95
N THR A 80 34.13 10.51 -15.26
CA THR A 80 34.04 10.16 -13.83
C THR A 80 34.53 11.27 -12.90
N SER A 81 35.01 12.40 -13.44
CA SER A 81 35.64 13.50 -12.70
C SER A 81 36.87 13.12 -11.87
N LEU A 82 37.51 11.99 -12.18
CA LEU A 82 38.69 11.48 -11.48
C LEU A 82 39.96 12.27 -11.83
N GLY A 83 40.21 12.49 -13.12
CA GLY A 83 41.23 13.41 -13.65
C GLY A 83 42.61 13.37 -12.97
N TYR A 84 43.34 12.26 -13.09
CA TYR A 84 44.67 12.10 -12.48
C TYR A 84 45.71 13.16 -12.90
N GLY A 85 45.53 13.79 -14.07
CA GLY A 85 46.38 14.87 -14.57
C GLY A 85 47.63 14.41 -15.33
N ASP A 86 47.73 13.11 -15.60
CA ASP A 86 48.74 12.46 -16.43
C ASP A 86 48.50 12.66 -17.94
N VAL A 87 47.23 12.75 -18.34
CA VAL A 87 46.80 13.16 -19.68
C VAL A 87 46.22 14.58 -19.66
N ILE A 88 46.74 15.46 -20.52
CA ILE A 88 46.37 16.88 -20.55
C ILE A 88 45.82 17.27 -21.94
N PRO A 89 44.60 17.84 -22.03
CA PRO A 89 44.05 18.29 -23.30
C PRO A 89 44.67 19.62 -23.77
N ILE A 90 44.87 19.76 -25.08
CA ILE A 90 45.33 21.01 -25.71
C ILE A 90 44.36 21.50 -26.79
N GLY A 91 44.34 22.81 -27.03
CA GLY A 91 43.43 23.42 -28.01
C GLY A 91 41.96 23.13 -27.73
N ILE A 92 41.23 22.67 -28.76
CA ILE A 92 39.78 22.41 -28.70
C ILE A 92 39.44 21.28 -27.73
N SER A 93 40.34 20.31 -27.50
CA SER A 93 40.11 19.23 -26.54
C SER A 93 39.79 19.76 -25.13
N LYS A 94 40.32 20.92 -24.73
CA LYS A 94 40.00 21.53 -23.43
C LYS A 94 38.50 21.84 -23.28
N PHE A 95 37.91 22.38 -24.33
CA PHE A 95 36.48 22.70 -24.34
C PHE A 95 35.64 21.43 -24.33
N LEU A 96 36.03 20.43 -25.12
CA LEU A 96 35.34 19.13 -25.18
C LEU A 96 35.41 18.37 -23.84
N SER A 97 36.56 18.37 -23.16
CA SER A 97 36.68 17.81 -21.81
C SER A 97 35.74 18.51 -20.81
N GLY A 98 35.61 19.84 -20.90
CA GLY A 98 34.66 20.59 -20.09
C GLY A 98 33.20 20.15 -20.33
N LEU A 99 32.82 19.96 -21.60
CA LEU A 99 31.50 19.45 -21.95
C LEU A 99 31.28 18.01 -21.45
N GLU A 100 32.27 17.15 -21.60
CA GLU A 100 32.20 15.76 -21.14
C GLU A 100 31.98 15.68 -19.63
N VAL A 101 32.69 16.49 -18.83
CA VAL A 101 32.47 16.57 -17.37
C VAL A 101 31.03 16.98 -17.06
N ILE A 102 30.48 17.98 -17.76
CA ILE A 102 29.09 18.41 -17.55
C ILE A 102 28.11 17.27 -17.83
N PHE A 103 28.26 16.58 -18.97
CA PHE A 103 27.40 15.44 -19.31
C PHE A 103 27.58 14.28 -18.32
N GLY A 104 28.82 13.97 -17.93
CA GLY A 104 29.15 12.93 -16.96
C GLY A 104 28.48 13.18 -15.61
N LEU A 105 28.58 14.40 -15.08
CA LEU A 105 27.96 14.77 -13.81
C LEU A 105 26.42 14.72 -13.85
N ILE A 106 25.81 15.20 -14.94
CA ILE A 106 24.35 15.12 -15.11
C ILE A 106 23.89 13.66 -15.12
N ILE A 107 24.54 12.80 -15.90
CA ILE A 107 24.17 11.38 -16.01
C ILE A 107 24.44 10.65 -14.69
N TYR A 108 25.54 10.95 -14.01
CA TYR A 108 25.84 10.41 -12.69
C TYR A 108 24.76 10.76 -11.67
N GLY A 109 24.30 12.02 -11.64
CA GLY A 109 23.18 12.44 -10.80
C GLY A 109 21.89 11.66 -11.10
N VAL A 110 21.60 11.39 -12.37
CA VAL A 110 20.46 10.55 -12.78
C VAL A 110 20.62 9.11 -12.32
N LEU A 111 21.82 8.52 -12.45
CA LEU A 111 22.11 7.15 -11.99
C LEU A 111 21.89 6.99 -10.48
N ILE A 112 22.38 7.95 -9.68
CA ILE A 112 22.18 7.96 -8.23
C ILE A 112 20.69 8.12 -7.90
N SER A 113 19.98 9.05 -8.56
CA SER A 113 18.54 9.23 -8.38
C SER A 113 17.77 7.95 -8.67
N LYS A 114 18.15 7.20 -9.72
CA LYS A 114 17.55 5.92 -10.08
C LYS A 114 17.79 4.85 -9.03
N LEU A 115 19.02 4.74 -8.52
CA LEU A 115 19.37 3.77 -7.48
C LEU A 115 18.60 4.05 -6.18
N VAL A 116 18.53 5.32 -5.79
CA VAL A 116 17.74 5.75 -4.62
C VAL A 116 16.26 5.47 -4.82
N GLY A 117 15.71 5.75 -6.01
CA GLY A 117 14.32 5.47 -6.36
C GLY A 117 13.96 4.00 -6.19
N VAL A 118 14.78 3.08 -6.70
CA VAL A 118 14.56 1.63 -6.53
C VAL A 118 14.54 1.22 -5.06
N LYS A 119 15.46 1.75 -4.24
CA LYS A 119 15.46 1.47 -2.79
C LYS A 119 14.21 2.02 -2.10
N GLN A 120 13.76 3.21 -2.49
CA GLN A 120 12.55 3.81 -1.96
C GLN A 120 11.30 3.00 -2.32
N GLU A 121 11.20 2.48 -3.55
CA GLU A 121 10.09 1.63 -3.99
C GLU A 121 10.02 0.34 -3.16
N VAL A 122 11.15 -0.34 -2.94
CA VAL A 122 11.22 -1.56 -2.10
C VAL A 122 10.82 -1.27 -0.65
N LEU A 123 11.35 -0.18 -0.06
CA LEU A 123 10.99 0.20 1.30
C LEU A 123 9.51 0.58 1.42
N LEU A 124 8.95 1.27 0.42
CA LEU A 124 7.54 1.59 0.40
C LEU A 124 6.69 0.32 0.35
N GLU A 125 7.05 -0.65 -0.50
CA GLU A 125 6.37 -1.95 -0.57
C GLU A 125 6.40 -2.69 0.78
N GLU A 126 7.56 -2.73 1.44
CA GLU A 126 7.70 -3.34 2.78
C GLU A 126 6.85 -2.62 3.84
N VAL A 127 6.84 -1.28 3.84
CA VAL A 127 6.01 -0.48 4.75
C VAL A 127 4.52 -0.70 4.49
N TYR A 128 4.10 -0.82 3.22
CA TYR A 128 2.73 -1.14 2.86
C TYR A 128 2.34 -2.54 3.37
N ASP A 129 3.25 -3.52 3.28
CA ASP A 129 3.03 -4.87 3.79
C ASP A 129 2.89 -4.93 5.31
N ILE A 130 3.79 -4.26 6.03
CA ILE A 130 3.72 -4.15 7.50
C ILE A 130 2.41 -3.45 7.90
N SER A 131 2.09 -2.33 7.27
CA SER A 131 0.86 -1.59 7.56
C SER A 131 -0.39 -2.43 7.28
N TYR A 132 -0.35 -3.32 6.29
CA TYR A 132 -1.48 -4.18 5.97
C TYR A 132 -1.71 -5.24 7.04
N GLU A 133 -0.65 -5.92 7.49
CA GLU A 133 -0.74 -6.90 8.59
C GLU A 133 -1.19 -6.25 9.89
N ASP A 134 -0.67 -5.06 10.22
CA ASP A 134 -1.09 -4.30 11.38
C ASP A 134 -2.59 -3.96 11.32
N VAL A 135 -3.13 -3.63 10.14
CA VAL A 135 -4.58 -3.42 9.97
C VAL A 135 -5.32 -4.71 10.31
N ILE A 136 -4.86 -5.86 9.82
CA ILE A 136 -5.51 -7.14 10.05
C ILE A 136 -5.52 -7.51 11.53
N ASP A 137 -4.38 -7.39 12.19
CA ASP A 137 -4.24 -7.71 13.60
C ASP A 137 -5.06 -6.79 14.48
N ARG A 138 -5.13 -5.50 14.16
CA ARG A 138 -6.03 -4.56 14.85
C ARG A 138 -7.49 -4.97 14.72
N LEU A 139 -7.96 -5.33 13.52
CA LEU A 139 -9.35 -5.72 13.30
C LEU A 139 -9.71 -7.03 14.01
N ARG A 140 -8.82 -8.03 13.97
CA ARG A 140 -9.00 -9.28 14.71
C ARG A 140 -8.98 -9.06 16.23
N SER A 141 -8.10 -8.19 16.70
CA SER A 141 -8.05 -7.79 18.11
C SER A 141 -9.34 -7.08 18.53
N GLY A 142 -9.91 -6.21 17.69
CA GLY A 142 -11.21 -5.59 17.94
C GLY A 142 -12.33 -6.61 18.13
N LEU A 143 -12.42 -7.63 17.26
CA LEU A 143 -13.39 -8.72 17.42
C LEU A 143 -13.12 -9.57 18.67
N TYR A 144 -11.86 -9.80 19.03
CA TYR A 144 -11.49 -10.51 20.25
C TYR A 144 -11.90 -9.73 21.51
N LEU A 145 -11.59 -8.43 21.56
CA LEU A 145 -11.94 -7.54 22.67
C LEU A 145 -13.45 -7.48 22.85
N PHE A 146 -14.23 -7.32 21.77
CA PHE A 146 -15.68 -7.41 21.84
C PHE A 146 -16.15 -8.69 22.52
N ARG A 147 -15.64 -9.86 22.11
CA ARG A 147 -16.01 -11.13 22.73
C ARG A 147 -15.61 -11.21 24.21
N ALA A 148 -14.43 -10.70 24.56
CA ALA A 148 -13.95 -10.66 25.94
C ALA A 148 -14.86 -9.77 26.81
N ASP A 149 -15.26 -8.61 26.31
CA ASP A 149 -16.16 -7.71 27.02
C ASP A 149 -17.57 -8.30 27.15
N VAL A 150 -18.10 -8.98 26.12
CA VAL A 150 -19.37 -9.72 26.24
C VAL A 150 -19.26 -10.81 27.31
N ASN A 151 -18.17 -11.59 27.33
CA ASN A 151 -17.98 -12.63 28.35
C ASN A 151 -18.02 -12.05 29.77
N ARG A 152 -17.40 -10.89 29.98
CA ARG A 152 -17.45 -10.19 31.28
C ARG A 152 -18.87 -9.78 31.67
N ILE A 153 -19.68 -9.34 30.69
CA ILE A 153 -21.09 -9.03 30.93
C ILE A 153 -21.89 -10.30 31.26
N LEU A 154 -21.65 -11.39 30.53
CA LEU A 154 -22.30 -12.68 30.77
C LEU A 154 -22.03 -13.18 32.20
N GLU A 155 -20.78 -13.16 32.64
CA GLU A 155 -20.38 -13.56 34.00
C GLU A 155 -21.09 -12.70 35.07
N LYS A 156 -21.20 -11.39 34.85
CA LYS A 156 -21.93 -10.50 35.78
C LYS A 156 -23.43 -10.78 35.83
N ILE A 157 -24.03 -11.16 34.71
CA ILE A 157 -25.45 -11.55 34.66
C ILE A 157 -25.66 -12.86 35.44
N GLU A 158 -24.80 -13.85 35.22
CA GLU A 158 -24.88 -15.16 35.89
C GLU A 158 -24.67 -15.06 37.41
N THR A 159 -23.76 -14.20 37.84
CA THR A 159 -23.49 -13.94 39.27
C THR A 159 -24.50 -12.98 39.92
N GLY A 160 -25.41 -12.39 39.13
CA GLY A 160 -26.38 -11.40 39.63
C GLY A 160 -25.76 -10.08 40.06
N THR A 161 -24.54 -9.77 39.63
CA THR A 161 -23.78 -8.56 40.01
C THR A 161 -23.92 -7.41 38.99
N ILE A 162 -24.58 -7.67 37.86
CA ILE A 162 -24.78 -6.69 36.78
C ILE A 162 -25.65 -5.51 37.22
N GLN A 163 -25.23 -4.27 36.90
CA GLN A 163 -25.99 -3.06 37.20
C GLN A 163 -26.93 -2.68 36.04
N GLU A 164 -28.04 -2.01 36.35
CA GLU A 164 -28.99 -1.52 35.32
C GLU A 164 -28.33 -0.55 34.33
N ARG A 165 -27.39 0.29 34.80
CA ARG A 165 -26.58 1.16 33.93
C ARG A 165 -25.79 0.35 32.90
N GLU A 166 -25.15 -0.74 33.32
CA GLU A 166 -24.35 -1.58 32.42
C GLU A 166 -25.21 -2.26 31.35
N ILE A 167 -26.46 -2.62 31.69
CA ILE A 167 -27.44 -3.12 30.71
C ILE A 167 -27.84 -2.02 29.71
N ASN A 168 -28.08 -0.81 30.20
CA ASN A 168 -28.43 0.32 29.34
C ASN A 168 -27.28 0.71 28.41
N ASP A 169 -26.04 0.58 28.87
CA ASP A 169 -24.82 0.96 28.13
C ASP A 169 -24.31 -0.15 27.19
N LEU A 170 -25.00 -1.28 27.06
CA LEU A 170 -24.63 -2.35 26.13
C LEU A 170 -24.48 -1.85 24.68
N TRP A 171 -25.22 -0.81 24.27
CA TRP A 171 -25.05 -0.26 22.92
C TRP A 171 -23.63 0.28 22.66
N ILE A 172 -22.91 0.74 23.70
CA ILE A 172 -21.52 1.22 23.59
C ILE A 172 -20.60 0.08 23.18
N LEU A 173 -20.80 -1.10 23.78
CA LEU A 173 -20.08 -2.32 23.41
C LEU A 173 -20.27 -2.65 21.92
N PHE A 174 -21.52 -2.58 21.44
CA PHE A 174 -21.86 -2.83 20.04
C PHE A 174 -21.32 -1.75 19.09
N SER A 175 -21.21 -0.49 19.53
CA SER A 175 -20.57 0.56 18.70
C SER A 175 -19.09 0.26 18.36
N THR A 176 -18.40 -0.45 19.26
CA THR A 176 -17.01 -0.90 19.03
C THR A 176 -16.98 -2.05 18.01
N LEU A 177 -17.96 -2.96 18.09
CA LEU A 177 -18.13 -4.03 17.11
C LEU A 177 -18.45 -3.46 15.73
N ASP A 178 -19.42 -2.54 15.64
CA ASP A 178 -19.83 -1.85 14.40
C ASP A 178 -18.64 -1.21 13.69
N THR A 179 -17.86 -0.42 14.42
CA THR A 179 -16.64 0.21 13.87
C THR A 179 -15.65 -0.84 13.33
N THR A 180 -15.49 -1.95 14.04
CA THR A 180 -14.60 -3.04 13.62
C THR A 180 -15.13 -3.73 12.36
N LEU A 181 -16.43 -4.03 12.30
CA LEU A 181 -17.07 -4.70 11.18
C LEU A 181 -17.09 -3.83 9.93
N ILE A 182 -17.36 -2.53 10.03
CA ILE A 182 -17.30 -1.59 8.90
C ILE A 182 -15.88 -1.56 8.30
N ASN A 183 -14.85 -1.54 9.14
CA ASN A 183 -13.48 -1.54 8.65
C ASN A 183 -13.10 -2.89 8.01
N ILE A 184 -13.62 -4.01 8.52
CA ILE A 184 -13.48 -5.32 7.86
C ILE A 184 -14.21 -5.31 6.50
N GLU A 185 -15.42 -4.77 6.43
CA GLU A 185 -16.16 -4.66 5.16
C GLU A 185 -15.35 -3.88 4.12
N ARG A 186 -14.79 -2.73 4.49
CA ARG A 186 -13.93 -1.92 3.61
C ARG A 186 -12.69 -2.69 3.15
N LEU A 187 -12.05 -3.46 4.03
CA LEU A 187 -10.90 -4.28 3.68
C LEU A 187 -11.26 -5.41 2.70
N VAL A 188 -12.43 -6.02 2.89
CA VAL A 188 -12.94 -7.14 2.08
C VAL A 188 -13.46 -6.65 0.72
N LYS A 189 -14.08 -5.47 0.69
CA LYS A 189 -14.73 -4.80 -0.44
C LYS A 189 -14.12 -3.40 -0.61
N PRO A 190 -12.86 -3.30 -1.09
CA PRO A 190 -12.23 -2.00 -1.28
C PRO A 190 -12.94 -1.18 -2.37
N GLY A 191 -13.08 0.13 -2.13
CA GLY A 191 -13.65 1.05 -3.12
C GLY A 191 -12.79 1.16 -4.40
N MET A 192 -13.36 1.70 -5.48
CA MET A 192 -12.66 1.88 -6.77
C MET A 192 -11.35 2.69 -6.65
N SER A 193 -11.28 3.64 -5.71
CA SER A 193 -10.06 4.43 -5.41
C SER A 193 -9.05 3.69 -4.54
N GLU A 194 -9.48 2.69 -3.79
CA GLU A 194 -8.68 1.94 -2.80
C GLU A 194 -8.06 0.67 -3.40
N LYS A 195 -8.59 0.21 -4.53
CA LYS A 195 -8.15 -1.00 -5.26
C LYS A 195 -6.68 -0.97 -5.70
N TYR A 196 -6.09 0.22 -5.85
CA TYR A 196 -4.71 0.38 -6.31
C TYR A 196 -3.65 0.32 -5.20
N TYR A 197 -4.06 0.38 -3.92
CA TYR A 197 -3.14 0.53 -2.78
C TYR A 197 -3.22 -0.60 -1.74
N HIS A 198 -4.22 -1.49 -1.84
CA HIS A 198 -4.35 -2.62 -0.92
C HIS A 198 -4.01 -3.93 -1.62
N LYS A 199 -3.06 -4.68 -1.04
CA LYS A 199 -2.90 -6.10 -1.35
C LYS A 199 -4.26 -6.78 -1.22
N THR A 200 -4.61 -7.58 -2.22
CA THR A 200 -5.84 -8.37 -2.17
C THR A 200 -5.76 -9.32 -0.97
N LEU A 201 -6.78 -9.27 -0.11
CA LEU A 201 -6.91 -10.20 1.01
C LEU A 201 -6.86 -11.64 0.47
N ASP A 202 -5.84 -12.39 0.90
CA ASP A 202 -5.73 -13.79 0.50
C ASP A 202 -6.81 -14.66 1.17
N VAL A 203 -6.97 -15.87 0.63
CA VAL A 203 -8.00 -16.83 1.07
C VAL A 203 -7.85 -17.17 2.55
N PHE A 204 -6.62 -17.32 3.05
CA PHE A 204 -6.36 -17.68 4.44
C PHE A 204 -6.75 -16.58 5.42
N ARG A 205 -6.36 -15.33 5.14
CA ARG A 205 -6.72 -14.16 5.95
C ARG A 205 -8.23 -13.91 5.91
N LEU A 206 -8.87 -14.06 4.74
CA LEU A 206 -10.32 -13.99 4.61
C LEU A 206 -11.00 -15.06 5.49
N GLU A 207 -10.53 -16.29 5.43
CA GLU A 207 -11.03 -17.39 6.25
C GLU A 207 -10.91 -17.14 7.76
N LEU A 208 -9.82 -16.51 8.21
CA LEU A 208 -9.61 -16.12 9.60
C LEU A 208 -10.58 -15.01 10.03
N PHE A 209 -10.84 -14.04 9.15
CA PHE A 209 -11.83 -13.00 9.41
C PHE A 209 -13.24 -13.56 9.52
N LEU A 210 -13.67 -14.37 8.55
CA LEU A 210 -14.99 -14.99 8.57
C LEU A 210 -15.22 -15.79 9.85
N ASN A 211 -14.24 -16.60 10.26
CA ASN A 211 -14.29 -17.32 11.53
C ASN A 211 -14.35 -16.37 12.75
N SER A 212 -13.54 -15.31 12.75
CA SER A 212 -13.55 -14.32 13.84
C SER A 212 -14.87 -13.56 13.93
N ILE A 213 -15.50 -13.25 12.79
CA ILE A 213 -16.84 -12.63 12.76
C ILE A 213 -17.86 -13.63 13.30
N GLN A 214 -17.85 -14.87 12.81
CA GLN A 214 -18.78 -15.93 13.25
C GLN A 214 -18.74 -16.15 14.76
N LEU A 215 -17.54 -16.27 15.35
CA LEU A 215 -17.38 -16.37 16.80
C LEU A 215 -17.96 -15.17 17.55
N SER A 216 -17.85 -13.97 16.98
CA SER A 216 -18.39 -12.74 17.59
C SER A 216 -19.91 -12.69 17.48
N MET A 217 -20.47 -13.09 16.33
CA MET A 217 -21.91 -13.20 16.10
C MET A 217 -22.55 -14.27 17.02
N ASN A 218 -21.89 -15.41 17.22
CA ASN A 218 -22.32 -16.42 18.20
C ASN A 218 -22.36 -15.85 19.62
N LYS A 219 -21.40 -15.00 19.97
CA LYS A 219 -21.35 -14.33 21.27
C LYS A 219 -22.49 -13.32 21.45
N VAL A 220 -22.95 -12.67 20.37
CA VAL A 220 -24.18 -11.86 20.37
C VAL A 220 -25.41 -12.73 20.68
N ILE A 221 -25.54 -13.89 20.05
CA ILE A 221 -26.64 -14.83 20.31
C ILE A 221 -26.66 -15.24 21.78
N GLU A 222 -25.50 -15.62 22.33
CA GLU A 222 -25.34 -16.02 23.72
C GLU A 222 -25.73 -14.91 24.70
N LEU A 223 -25.31 -13.66 24.44
CA LEU A 223 -25.71 -12.49 25.22
C LEU A 223 -27.23 -12.30 25.22
N VAL A 224 -27.85 -12.28 24.04
CA VAL A 224 -29.31 -12.07 23.90
C VAL A 224 -30.08 -13.18 24.61
N ARG A 225 -29.65 -14.43 24.50
CA ARG A 225 -30.27 -15.57 25.19
C ARG A 225 -30.16 -15.45 26.70
N THR A 226 -28.98 -15.14 27.21
CA THR A 226 -28.72 -15.02 28.64
C THR A 226 -29.56 -13.90 29.27
N LEU A 227 -29.66 -12.75 28.58
CA LEU A 227 -30.52 -11.65 29.00
C LEU A 227 -32.00 -12.05 29.06
N LYS A 228 -32.48 -12.86 28.10
CA LYS A 228 -33.86 -13.39 28.10
C LYS A 228 -34.12 -14.38 29.23
N VAL A 229 -33.21 -15.34 29.44
CA VAL A 229 -33.32 -16.38 30.49
C VAL A 229 -33.43 -15.74 31.86
N HIS A 230 -32.61 -14.71 32.13
CA HIS A 230 -32.61 -13.95 33.38
C HIS A 230 -33.71 -12.86 33.43
N LYS A 231 -34.59 -12.78 32.42
CA LYS A 231 -35.70 -11.82 32.33
C LYS A 231 -35.28 -10.35 32.47
N ILE A 232 -34.07 -10.01 32.02
CA ILE A 232 -33.53 -8.65 32.10
C ILE A 232 -34.19 -7.78 31.02
N LYS A 233 -34.57 -6.55 31.37
CA LYS A 233 -35.06 -5.57 30.40
C LYS A 233 -33.86 -4.92 29.68
N TRP A 234 -33.50 -5.47 28.52
CA TRP A 234 -32.35 -5.01 27.74
C TRP A 234 -32.72 -4.28 26.44
N LYS A 235 -33.97 -4.45 25.98
CA LYS A 235 -34.41 -3.90 24.70
C LYS A 235 -34.54 -2.39 24.78
N ASN A 236 -33.61 -1.70 24.15
CA ASN A 236 -33.71 -0.28 23.83
C ASN A 236 -33.43 -0.06 22.34
N ASP A 237 -33.89 1.06 21.79
CA ASP A 237 -33.81 1.34 20.35
C ASP A 237 -32.35 1.43 19.86
N LEU A 238 -31.44 1.95 20.68
CA LEU A 238 -30.02 2.08 20.34
C LEU A 238 -29.37 0.72 20.14
N LEU A 239 -29.46 -0.17 21.13
CA LEU A 239 -28.88 -1.51 21.11
C LEU A 239 -29.49 -2.37 20.00
N LEU A 240 -30.81 -2.31 19.81
CA LEU A 240 -31.46 -3.03 18.71
C LEU A 240 -30.98 -2.53 17.34
N THR A 241 -30.83 -1.22 17.17
CA THR A 241 -30.32 -0.64 15.93
C THR A 241 -28.87 -1.04 15.69
N SER A 242 -28.01 -1.01 16.71
CA SER A 242 -26.61 -1.44 16.60
C SER A 242 -26.50 -2.91 16.19
N ILE A 243 -27.27 -3.81 16.81
CA ILE A 243 -27.27 -5.23 16.43
C ILE A 243 -27.77 -5.41 14.98
N GLU A 244 -28.84 -4.71 14.59
CA GLU A 244 -29.36 -4.79 13.21
C GLU A 244 -28.36 -4.27 12.18
N ASP A 245 -27.59 -3.23 12.52
CA ASP A 245 -26.55 -2.65 11.68
C ASP A 245 -25.34 -3.57 11.55
N ASP A 246 -24.88 -4.18 12.65
CA ASP A 246 -23.82 -5.19 12.62
C ASP A 246 -24.20 -6.37 11.71
N VAL A 247 -25.42 -6.88 11.86
CA VAL A 247 -25.96 -7.96 11.00
C VAL A 247 -26.00 -7.52 9.54
N ARG A 248 -26.39 -6.28 9.25
CA ARG A 248 -26.41 -5.75 7.88
C ARG A 248 -25.01 -5.71 7.29
N VAL A 249 -24.03 -5.16 8.00
CA VAL A 249 -22.64 -5.04 7.53
C VAL A 249 -22.04 -6.43 7.25
N VAL A 250 -22.24 -7.40 8.15
CA VAL A 250 -21.77 -8.77 7.92
C VAL A 250 -22.45 -9.41 6.71
N ARG A 251 -23.75 -9.16 6.50
CA ARG A 251 -24.46 -9.66 5.32
C ARG A 251 -23.92 -9.07 4.02
N GLU A 252 -23.52 -7.79 4.00
CA GLU A 252 -22.85 -7.19 2.84
C GLU A 252 -21.49 -7.85 2.53
N VAL A 253 -20.73 -8.22 3.57
CA VAL A 253 -19.49 -9.00 3.41
C VAL A 253 -19.78 -10.37 2.77
N ILE A 254 -20.82 -11.06 3.25
CA ILE A 254 -21.24 -12.35 2.69
C ILE A 254 -21.63 -12.19 1.22
N GLU A 255 -22.54 -11.27 0.90
CA GLU A 255 -23.02 -11.05 -0.47
C GLU A 255 -21.89 -10.72 -1.45
N TYR A 256 -20.90 -9.95 -1.02
CA TYR A 256 -19.74 -9.62 -1.85
C TYR A 256 -18.85 -10.84 -2.08
N GLN A 257 -18.54 -11.61 -1.03
CA GLN A 257 -17.64 -12.76 -1.13
C GLN A 257 -18.29 -13.96 -1.80
N THR A 258 -19.60 -14.18 -1.66
CA THR A 258 -20.33 -15.22 -2.41
C THR A 258 -20.28 -15.00 -3.92
N LYS A 259 -20.24 -13.74 -4.38
CA LYS A 259 -20.11 -13.41 -5.82
C LYS A 259 -18.68 -13.54 -6.34
N LYS A 260 -17.69 -13.42 -5.45
CA LYS A 260 -16.27 -13.29 -5.83
C LYS A 260 -15.46 -14.57 -5.62
N SER A 261 -15.77 -15.33 -4.57
CA SER A 261 -15.00 -16.49 -4.15
C SER A 261 -15.48 -17.77 -4.85
N SER A 262 -14.53 -18.54 -5.39
CA SER A 262 -14.75 -19.89 -5.90
C SER A 262 -14.30 -20.98 -4.92
N GLU A 263 -13.70 -20.59 -3.79
CA GLU A 263 -13.10 -21.52 -2.83
C GLU A 263 -14.18 -22.15 -1.95
N LYS A 264 -14.30 -23.49 -2.00
CA LYS A 264 -15.34 -24.23 -1.26
C LYS A 264 -15.30 -23.93 0.25
N LYS A 265 -14.11 -23.88 0.85
CA LYS A 265 -13.96 -23.59 2.30
C LYS A 265 -14.49 -22.21 2.68
N VAL A 266 -14.30 -21.22 1.81
CA VAL A 266 -14.83 -19.87 2.03
C VAL A 266 -16.36 -19.90 1.93
N ILE A 267 -16.89 -20.56 0.89
CA ILE A 267 -18.35 -20.69 0.68
C ILE A 267 -19.01 -21.38 1.88
N ASP A 268 -18.46 -22.49 2.36
CA ASP A 268 -18.99 -23.22 3.52
C ASP A 268 -19.04 -22.31 4.77
N LYS A 269 -17.99 -21.51 5.02
CA LYS A 269 -17.97 -20.52 6.12
C LYS A 269 -18.98 -19.39 5.94
N LEU A 270 -19.18 -18.91 4.72
CA LEU A 270 -20.19 -17.88 4.42
C LEU A 270 -21.60 -18.40 4.73
N ASP A 271 -21.90 -19.64 4.37
CA ASP A 271 -23.21 -20.27 4.64
C ASP A 271 -23.45 -20.46 6.15
N GLU A 272 -22.43 -20.87 6.90
CA GLU A 272 -22.53 -20.96 8.37
C GLU A 272 -22.74 -19.58 9.02
N LEU A 273 -22.05 -18.57 8.52
CA LEU A 273 -22.20 -17.20 9.01
C LEU A 273 -23.60 -16.66 8.73
N GLU A 274 -24.16 -16.90 7.53
CA GLU A 274 -25.54 -16.50 7.19
C GLU A 274 -26.58 -17.19 8.11
N LYS A 275 -26.39 -18.47 8.45
CA LYS A 275 -27.25 -19.16 9.44
C LYS A 275 -27.19 -18.47 10.81
N THR A 276 -26.00 -18.07 11.23
CA THR A 276 -25.76 -17.37 12.49
C THR A 276 -26.49 -16.01 12.51
N LEU A 277 -26.40 -15.23 11.43
CA LEU A 277 -27.11 -13.94 11.31
C LEU A 277 -28.64 -14.10 11.39
N ASN A 278 -29.19 -15.12 10.71
CA ASN A 278 -30.61 -15.43 10.77
C ASN A 278 -31.08 -15.81 12.18
N GLU A 279 -30.22 -16.49 12.94
CA GLU A 279 -30.48 -16.80 14.34
C GLU A 279 -30.49 -15.55 15.22
N ILE A 280 -29.57 -14.60 15.03
CA ILE A 280 -29.58 -13.29 15.73
C ILE A 280 -30.90 -12.56 15.46
N GLU A 281 -31.32 -12.40 14.20
CA GLU A 281 -32.55 -11.70 13.82
C GLU A 281 -33.80 -12.37 14.48
N ARG A 282 -33.79 -13.71 14.62
CA ARG A 282 -34.82 -14.46 15.34
C ARG A 282 -34.80 -14.16 16.84
N GLU A 283 -33.62 -14.15 17.45
CA GLU A 283 -33.47 -13.90 18.88
C GLU A 283 -33.87 -12.47 19.27
N ILE A 284 -33.50 -11.45 18.50
CA ILE A 284 -33.89 -10.06 18.81
C ILE A 284 -35.37 -9.77 18.48
N GLY A 285 -36.00 -10.61 17.65
CA GLY A 285 -37.40 -10.50 17.24
C GLY A 285 -37.62 -9.60 16.01
N ALA A 286 -36.58 -9.39 15.18
CA ALA A 286 -36.62 -8.54 13.99
C ALA A 286 -37.39 -9.18 12.81
N GLY A 287 -37.60 -10.50 12.84
CA GLY A 287 -38.23 -11.29 11.76
C GLY A 287 -39.66 -10.93 11.35
N VAL A 288 -40.37 -10.05 12.08
CA VAL A 288 -41.78 -9.70 11.77
C VAL A 288 -41.94 -8.30 11.13
N LYS A 289 -40.99 -7.37 11.31
CA LYS A 289 -41.15 -5.98 10.82
C LYS A 289 -40.88 -5.80 9.32
N LYS A 290 -40.02 -6.61 8.68
CA LYS A 290 -39.70 -6.49 7.24
C LYS A 290 -40.89 -6.83 6.31
N LYS A 291 -41.87 -7.64 6.73
CA LYS A 291 -43.09 -7.91 5.92
C LYS A 291 -44.10 -6.75 5.89
N ASN A 292 -44.12 -5.88 6.92
CA ASN A 292 -45.09 -4.78 6.98
C ASN A 292 -44.63 -3.50 6.26
N LYS A 293 -43.31 -3.24 6.13
CA LYS A 293 -42.82 -2.11 5.31
C LYS A 293 -43.00 -2.33 3.80
N LYS A 294 -42.84 -3.58 3.29
CA LYS A 294 -43.11 -3.89 1.86
C LYS A 294 -44.59 -3.84 1.48
N LYS A 295 -45.53 -4.01 2.43
CA LYS A 295 -46.97 -3.85 2.16
C LYS A 295 -47.46 -2.40 2.16
N LYS A 296 -46.79 -1.48 2.86
CA LYS A 296 -47.16 -0.05 2.83
C LYS A 296 -46.67 0.67 1.56
N HIS A 297 -45.54 0.29 0.97
CA HIS A 297 -45.06 0.86 -0.30
C HIS A 297 -45.70 0.30 -1.58
N LYS A 298 -46.61 -0.67 -1.47
CA LYS A 298 -47.42 -1.17 -2.61
C LYS A 298 -48.87 -0.67 -2.59
N LYS A 299 -49.22 0.23 -1.67
CA LYS A 299 -50.58 0.80 -1.52
C LYS A 299 -50.61 2.32 -1.35
N SER A 300 -49.56 3.03 -1.76
CA SER A 300 -49.60 4.49 -1.95
C SER A 300 -49.18 4.84 -3.36
#